data_AF-A0A7R8WX43-F1
#
_entry.id   AF-A0A7R8WX43-F1
#
_cell.length_a   1.000
_cell.length_b   1.000
_cell.length_c   1.000
_cell.angle_alpha   90.00
_cell.angle_beta   90.00
_cell.angle_gamma   90.00
#
_symmetry.space_group_name_H-M   'P 1'
#
loop_
_entity.id
_entity.type
_entity.pdbx_description
1 polymer ?
#
loop_
_entity_poly.entity_id
_entity_poly.type
_entity_poly.pdbx_seq_one_letter_code
_entity_poly.pdbx_strand_id
1 'polypeptide(L)'
;TTPPNPPSPPSPTSATPHLSFPCPPPSAILPCRCLFHQQLLRLIFDCSSVLSARDLNRVFHVPFPFSEIFHLIAKRSGFYELSSSTFDDKVFKKVTISGSKLTRIQPGAFARSSSVL
;
A
#
# COMPACT_ATOMS: atom_id res chain seq x y z
N THR A 1 37.65 -15.63 44.13
CA THR A 1 36.18 -15.75 44.10
C THR A 1 35.64 -14.52 43.41
N THR A 2 35.36 -14.61 42.12
CA THR A 2 34.91 -13.47 41.30
C THR A 2 33.38 -13.46 41.29
N PRO A 3 32.69 -12.36 41.61
CA PRO A 3 31.24 -12.33 41.59
C PRO A 3 30.69 -12.47 40.16
N PRO A 4 29.53 -13.11 39.96
CA PRO A 4 28.90 -13.21 38.65
C PRO A 4 28.41 -11.83 38.17
N ASN A 5 28.67 -11.51 36.91
CA ASN A 5 28.18 -10.29 36.28
C ASN A 5 26.63 -10.24 36.31
N PRO A 6 26.01 -9.08 36.57
CA PRO A 6 24.56 -8.92 36.49
C PRO A 6 24.07 -9.02 35.02
N PRO A 7 22.84 -9.47 34.78
CA PRO A 7 22.26 -9.51 33.44
C PRO A 7 22.10 -8.09 32.88
N SER A 8 22.54 -7.90 31.63
CA SER A 8 22.36 -6.65 30.90
C SER A 8 20.87 -6.28 30.80
N PRO A 9 20.51 -4.98 30.92
CA PRO A 9 19.13 -4.54 30.75
C PRO A 9 18.63 -4.82 29.32
N PRO A 10 17.33 -5.12 29.11
CA PRO A 10 16.78 -5.24 27.78
C PRO A 10 16.91 -3.88 27.07
N SER A 11 17.57 -3.89 25.90
CA SER A 11 17.64 -2.72 25.03
C SER A 11 16.25 -2.11 24.84
N PRO A 12 16.11 -0.77 24.90
CA PRO A 12 14.81 -0.15 24.66
C PRO A 12 14.38 -0.53 23.25
N THR A 13 13.30 -1.31 23.18
CA THR A 13 12.56 -1.60 21.95
C THR A 13 11.92 -0.29 21.51
N SER A 14 12.72 0.59 20.93
CA SER A 14 12.24 1.74 20.17
C SER A 14 11.62 1.18 18.89
N ALA A 15 10.37 0.74 18.99
CA ALA A 15 9.49 0.62 17.84
C ALA A 15 9.09 2.04 17.39
N THR A 16 10.08 2.85 17.02
CA THR A 16 9.86 3.94 16.07
C THR A 16 9.33 3.26 14.82
N PRO A 17 8.20 3.69 14.22
CA PRO A 17 7.75 3.11 12.97
C PRO A 17 8.87 3.37 11.98
N HIS A 18 9.64 2.32 11.65
CA HIS A 18 10.59 2.37 10.55
C HIS A 18 9.75 2.78 9.36
N LEU A 19 9.86 4.06 8.96
CA LEU A 19 9.39 4.55 7.68
C LEU A 19 10.10 3.65 6.68
N SER A 20 9.38 2.62 6.26
CA SER A 20 9.89 1.55 5.42
C SER A 20 9.89 2.07 4.00
N PHE A 21 10.57 3.20 3.80
CA PHE A 21 10.65 3.91 2.53
C PHE A 21 11.06 2.90 1.46
N PRO A 22 10.31 2.82 0.35
CA PRO A 22 9.27 3.75 -0.15
C PRO A 22 7.82 3.45 0.29
N CYS A 23 7.59 2.47 1.15
CA CYS A 23 6.26 2.12 1.64
C CYS A 23 5.80 2.99 2.82
N PRO A 24 4.52 3.38 2.86
CA PRO A 24 3.93 4.05 4.02
C PRO A 24 3.85 3.08 5.23
N PRO A 25 3.56 3.61 6.44
CA PRO A 25 3.39 2.79 7.63
C PRO A 25 2.35 1.68 7.40
N PRO A 26 2.66 0.40 7.70
CA PRO A 26 1.74 -0.71 7.44
C PRO A 26 0.35 -0.53 8.05
N SER A 27 0.28 0.02 9.27
CA SER A 27 -0.97 0.31 9.98
C SER A 27 -1.87 1.32 9.27
N ALA A 28 -1.29 2.24 8.48
CA ALA A 28 -2.04 3.24 7.75
C ALA A 28 -2.72 2.66 6.51
N ILE A 29 -2.09 1.65 5.88
CA ILE A 29 -2.54 1.05 4.62
C ILE A 29 -3.27 -0.29 4.76
N LEU A 30 -3.53 -0.76 5.98
CA LEU A 30 -4.33 -1.98 6.16
C LEU A 30 -5.71 -1.84 5.50
N PRO A 31 -6.22 -2.89 4.83
CA PRO A 31 -5.67 -4.25 4.73
C PRO A 31 -4.69 -4.48 3.56
N CYS A 32 -4.28 -3.44 2.84
CA CYS A 32 -3.28 -3.57 1.78
C CYS A 32 -1.87 -3.78 2.34
N ARG A 33 -1.01 -4.36 1.52
CA ARG A 33 0.42 -4.54 1.78
C ARG A 33 1.22 -3.83 0.70
N CYS A 34 2.22 -3.09 1.12
CA CYS A 34 3.18 -2.48 0.22
C CYS A 34 4.46 -3.31 0.19
N LEU A 35 4.96 -3.59 -1.01
CA LEU A 35 6.16 -4.37 -1.26
C LEU A 35 7.08 -3.54 -2.17
N PHE A 36 8.33 -3.40 -1.77
CA PHE A 36 9.33 -2.72 -2.59
C PHE A 36 10.39 -3.71 -3.09
N HIS A 37 10.45 -3.88 -4.41
CA HIS A 37 11.45 -4.71 -5.05
C HIS A 37 12.72 -3.89 -5.33
N GLN A 38 13.65 -3.87 -4.38
CA GLN A 38 14.85 -3.02 -4.41
C GLN A 38 15.65 -3.13 -5.72
N GLN A 39 15.87 -4.34 -6.24
CA GLN A 39 16.66 -4.55 -7.47
C GLN A 39 16.02 -3.97 -8.74
N LEU A 40 14.70 -3.83 -8.76
CA LEU A 40 13.95 -3.34 -9.92
C LEU A 40 13.42 -1.92 -9.68
N LEU A 41 13.61 -1.38 -8.47
CA LEU A 41 13.02 -0.13 -8.00
C LEU A 41 11.49 -0.09 -8.22
N ARG A 42 10.80 -1.21 -7.98
CA ARG A 42 9.34 -1.34 -8.22
C ARG A 42 8.55 -1.34 -6.93
N LEU A 43 7.57 -0.43 -6.86
CA LEU A 43 6.60 -0.34 -5.78
C LEU A 43 5.32 -1.12 -6.13
N ILE A 44 5.01 -2.15 -5.34
CA ILE A 44 3.86 -3.04 -5.57
C ILE A 44 2.91 -2.91 -4.38
N PHE A 45 1.64 -2.66 -4.67
CA PHE A 45 0.56 -2.64 -3.70
C PHE A 45 -0.34 -3.85 -3.88
N ASP A 46 -0.40 -4.71 -2.87
CA ASP A 46 -1.34 -5.82 -2.80
C ASP A 46 -2.51 -5.47 -1.89
N CYS A 47 -3.65 -5.20 -2.50
CA CYS A 47 -4.93 -4.87 -1.89
C CYS A 47 -5.95 -6.01 -2.05
N SER A 48 -5.49 -7.25 -2.20
CA SER A 48 -6.37 -8.42 -2.36
C SER A 48 -7.28 -8.69 -1.15
N SER A 49 -6.90 -8.20 0.03
CA SER A 49 -7.72 -8.32 1.25
C SER A 49 -8.72 -7.17 1.43
N VAL A 50 -8.84 -6.26 0.46
CA VAL A 50 -9.79 -5.14 0.54
C VAL A 50 -11.21 -5.59 0.20
N LEU A 51 -12.12 -5.40 1.15
CA LEU A 51 -13.52 -5.82 1.03
C LEU A 51 -14.47 -4.70 0.59
N SER A 52 -14.04 -3.43 0.64
CA SER A 52 -14.89 -2.30 0.28
C SER A 52 -14.15 -1.22 -0.52
N ALA A 53 -14.88 -0.47 -1.33
CA ALA A 53 -14.32 0.68 -2.05
C ALA A 53 -13.86 1.78 -1.08
N ARG A 54 -14.51 1.88 0.09
CA ARG A 54 -14.15 2.82 1.15
C ARG A 54 -12.77 2.52 1.73
N ASP A 55 -12.45 1.26 1.97
CA ASP A 55 -11.13 0.85 2.46
C ASP A 55 -10.06 1.12 1.40
N LEU A 56 -10.34 0.80 0.14
CA LEU A 56 -9.42 1.10 -0.97
C LEU A 56 -9.14 2.60 -1.06
N ASN A 57 -10.19 3.42 -1.03
CA ASN A 57 -10.10 4.87 -1.05
C ASN A 57 -9.26 5.38 0.14
N ARG A 58 -9.56 4.95 1.36
CA ARG A 58 -8.80 5.32 2.56
C ARG A 58 -7.32 5.02 2.40
N VAL A 59 -6.95 3.84 1.90
CA VAL A 59 -5.55 3.45 1.72
C VAL A 59 -4.83 4.45 0.83
N PHE A 60 -5.40 4.82 -0.32
CA PHE A 60 -4.73 5.68 -1.30
C PHE A 60 -4.76 7.19 -0.98
N HIS A 61 -5.48 7.61 0.07
CA HIS A 61 -5.45 8.97 0.61
C HIS A 61 -4.49 9.14 1.80
N VAL A 62 -3.85 8.07 2.25
CA VAL A 62 -2.73 8.19 3.20
C VAL A 62 -1.60 8.98 2.51
N PRO A 63 -0.81 9.80 3.22
CA PRO A 63 0.39 10.39 2.63
C PRO A 63 1.40 9.31 2.25
N PHE A 64 1.75 9.23 0.97
CA PHE A 64 2.82 8.36 0.46
C PHE A 64 4.03 9.21 0.13
N PRO A 65 5.26 8.70 0.33
CA PRO A 65 6.46 9.37 -0.14
C PRO A 65 6.56 9.40 -1.68
N PHE A 66 5.75 8.62 -2.39
CA PHE A 66 5.70 8.54 -3.85
C PHE A 66 4.28 8.42 -4.37
N SER A 67 3.98 9.11 -5.47
CA SER A 67 2.71 9.01 -6.19
C SER A 67 2.71 7.93 -7.27
N GLU A 68 3.89 7.54 -7.78
CA GLU A 68 4.01 6.49 -8.80
C GLU A 68 4.09 5.09 -8.17
N ILE A 69 3.14 4.24 -8.54
CA ILE A 69 3.04 2.86 -8.12
C ILE A 69 3.24 1.97 -9.35
N PHE A 70 4.20 1.06 -9.28
CA PHE A 70 4.47 0.18 -10.42
C PHE A 70 3.31 -0.78 -10.66
N HIS A 71 2.80 -1.43 -9.60
CA HIS A 71 1.75 -2.43 -9.76
C HIS A 71 0.74 -2.42 -8.61
N LEU A 72 -0.53 -2.20 -8.93
CA LEU A 72 -1.66 -2.47 -8.04
C LEU A 72 -2.23 -3.86 -8.30
N ILE A 73 -2.35 -4.67 -7.25
CA ILE A 73 -2.96 -5.99 -7.26
C ILE A 73 -4.18 -5.96 -6.34
N ALA A 74 -5.35 -6.31 -6.86
CA ALA A 74 -6.57 -6.49 -6.07
C ALA A 74 -7.27 -7.78 -6.51
N LYS A 75 -6.91 -8.90 -5.88
CA LYS A 75 -7.53 -10.21 -6.13
C LYS A 75 -8.61 -10.49 -5.09
N ARG A 76 -9.73 -11.11 -5.48
CA ARG A 76 -10.82 -11.48 -4.55
C ARG A 76 -11.37 -10.31 -3.74
N SER A 77 -11.31 -9.09 -4.30
CA SER A 77 -11.73 -7.88 -3.62
C SER A 77 -13.26 -7.72 -3.62
N GLY A 78 -13.78 -7.16 -2.53
CA GLY A 78 -15.23 -7.01 -2.32
C GLY A 78 -15.83 -5.71 -2.87
N PHE A 79 -15.05 -4.87 -3.52
CA PHE A 79 -15.52 -3.59 -4.05
C PHE A 79 -16.25 -3.74 -5.39
N TYR A 80 -17.27 -2.91 -5.59
CA TYR A 80 -18.15 -2.92 -6.76
C TYR A 80 -17.89 -1.79 -7.74
N GLU A 81 -17.29 -0.70 -7.25
CA GLU A 81 -17.04 0.51 -8.02
C GLU A 81 -15.67 1.11 -7.71
N LEU A 82 -15.01 1.66 -8.74
CA LEU A 82 -13.88 2.58 -8.61
C LEU A 82 -14.32 3.97 -9.07
N SER A 83 -14.33 4.93 -8.14
CA SER A 83 -14.62 6.34 -8.42
C SER A 83 -13.39 7.07 -8.95
N SER A 84 -13.60 8.25 -9.54
CA SER A 84 -12.53 9.19 -9.93
C SER A 84 -11.60 9.58 -8.77
N SER A 85 -12.10 9.55 -7.54
CA SER A 85 -11.34 9.86 -6.34
C SER A 85 -10.66 8.66 -5.71
N THR A 86 -10.88 7.43 -6.16
CA THR A 86 -10.45 6.22 -5.42
C THR A 86 -8.94 6.16 -5.19
N PHE A 87 -8.15 6.64 -6.14
CA PHE A 87 -6.69 6.60 -6.06
C PHE A 87 -6.05 7.97 -5.85
N ASP A 88 -6.84 9.01 -5.59
CA ASP A 88 -6.37 10.39 -5.38
C ASP A 88 -5.37 10.85 -6.47
N ASP A 89 -4.13 11.16 -6.09
CA ASP A 89 -3.05 11.59 -6.98
C ASP A 89 -2.15 10.43 -7.47
N LYS A 90 -2.49 9.18 -7.18
CA LYS A 90 -1.64 8.02 -7.51
C LYS A 90 -1.72 7.63 -8.97
N VAL A 91 -0.55 7.25 -9.48
CA VAL A 91 -0.33 6.83 -10.86
C VAL A 91 0.09 5.38 -10.87
N PHE A 92 -0.44 4.59 -11.79
CA PHE A 92 -0.13 3.16 -11.91
C PHE A 92 0.44 2.81 -13.28
N LYS A 93 1.57 2.09 -13.30
CA LYS A 93 2.09 1.46 -14.53
C LYS A 93 1.33 0.19 -14.89
N LYS A 94 0.87 -0.56 -13.90
CA LYS A 94 0.09 -1.78 -14.05
C LYS A 94 -0.99 -1.88 -12.99
N VAL A 95 -2.19 -2.30 -13.40
CA VAL A 95 -3.30 -2.61 -12.50
C VAL A 95 -3.79 -4.02 -12.81
N THR A 96 -3.94 -4.85 -11.78
CA THR A 96 -4.48 -6.21 -11.90
C THR A 96 -5.59 -6.38 -10.89
N ILE A 97 -6.81 -6.42 -11.39
CA ILE A 97 -8.02 -6.66 -10.60
C ILE A 97 -8.62 -7.97 -11.11
N SER A 98 -8.80 -8.95 -10.22
CA SER A 98 -9.36 -10.25 -10.62
C SER A 98 -10.14 -10.91 -9.49
N GLY A 99 -11.16 -11.70 -9.84
CA GLY A 99 -12.05 -12.31 -8.84
C GLY A 99 -12.78 -11.28 -7.97
N SER A 100 -12.88 -10.03 -8.42
CA SER A 100 -13.58 -8.95 -7.72
C SER A 100 -15.05 -8.87 -8.12
N LYS A 101 -15.87 -8.20 -7.31
CA LYS A 101 -17.25 -7.81 -7.69
C LYS A 101 -17.34 -6.49 -8.46
N LEU A 102 -16.21 -5.98 -8.95
CA LEU A 102 -16.13 -4.72 -9.68
C LEU A 102 -17.01 -4.77 -10.95
N THR A 103 -18.03 -3.93 -11.01
CA THR A 103 -18.92 -3.78 -12.17
C THR A 103 -18.81 -2.41 -12.83
N ARG A 104 -18.25 -1.41 -12.12
CA ARG A 104 -18.18 -0.04 -12.61
C ARG A 104 -16.83 0.61 -12.33
N ILE A 105 -16.23 1.15 -13.37
CA ILE A 105 -15.06 2.05 -13.27
C ILE A 105 -15.54 3.40 -13.78
N GLN A 106 -15.61 4.40 -12.90
CA GLN A 106 -16.01 5.74 -13.31
C GLN A 106 -14.95 6.38 -14.22
N PRO A 107 -15.37 7.23 -15.18
CA PRO A 107 -14.44 8.09 -15.88
C PRO A 107 -13.57 8.86 -14.89
N GLY A 108 -12.27 8.87 -15.14
CA GLY A 108 -11.31 9.56 -14.27
C GLY A 108 -10.68 8.72 -13.18
N ALA A 109 -11.16 7.51 -12.89
CA ALA A 109 -10.56 6.64 -11.85
C ALA A 109 -9.05 6.43 -12.04
N PHE A 110 -8.57 6.37 -13.29
CA PHE A 110 -7.15 6.25 -13.63
C PHE A 110 -6.63 7.43 -14.46
N ALA A 111 -7.27 8.60 -14.42
CA ALA A 111 -6.88 9.74 -15.28
C ALA A 111 -5.46 10.26 -15.00
N ARG A 112 -4.89 10.00 -13.83
CA ARG A 112 -3.50 10.36 -13.54
C ARG A 112 -2.49 9.40 -14.17
N SER A 113 -2.91 8.17 -14.49
CA SER A 113 -2.05 7.17 -15.15
C SER A 113 -1.91 7.38 -16.66
N SER A 114 -2.80 8.14 -17.31
CA SER A 114 -2.76 8.35 -18.76
C SER A 114 -1.60 9.24 -19.24
N SER A 115 -0.93 9.95 -18.33
CA SER A 115 0.20 10.85 -18.65
C SER A 115 1.57 10.18 -18.57
N VAL A 116 1.61 8.87 -18.28
CA VAL A 116 2.83 8.15 -17.88
C VAL A 116 3.25 7.07 -18.90
N LEU A 117 2.74 7.19 -20.14
CA LEU A 117 3.10 6.41 -21.32
C LEU A 117 3.87 7.27 -22.33
#